data_AF-A0A2V8T1I3-F1
#
_entry.id   AF-A0A2V8T1I3-F1
#
_cell.length_a   1.000
_cell.length_b   1.000
_cell.length_c   1.000
_cell.angle_alpha   90.00
_cell.angle_beta   90.00
_cell.angle_gamma   90.00
#
_symmetry.space_group_name_H-M   'P 1'
#
loop_
_entity.id
_entity.type
_entity.pdbx_description
1 polymer ?
#
loop_
_entity_poly.entity_id
_entity_poly.type
_entity_poly.pdbx_seq_one_letter_code
_entity_poly.pdbx_strand_id
1 'polypeptide(L)'
;HLPYLSSHPEKKALTPLIGLETGSVAMGKKIMPSKGVPFSIEDWPSVVIQGLTVLNANNWFPAMTLIVGNPDETDEDVKATLDLIYEVERRGLFAFFIPSIFTPLHDTRMEMKKGVTETMQLSPLQWQLIMKCWKMNLRPGQYSWWAPTAWRVGAIGLWMYKLRKLNGPNFKWPLLMFSSAMSEKMMGRLGKIYTGRPVKVKSRKELIAGLKPHYWQYLRADNGDLPDGYVPQARQSEQKAALALPVLS
;
A
#
# COMPACT_ATOMS: atom_id res chain seq x y z
N HIS A 1 16.92 13.01 0.99
CA HIS A 1 16.90 13.12 2.47
C HIS A 1 15.47 13.19 2.95
N LEU A 2 15.16 12.58 4.10
CA LEU A 2 13.82 12.60 4.72
C LEU A 2 13.96 12.97 6.21
N PRO A 3 14.22 14.25 6.55
CA PRO A 3 14.63 14.66 7.90
C PRO A 3 13.62 14.35 9.01
N TYR A 4 12.32 14.33 8.69
CA TYR A 4 11.25 14.06 9.65
C TYR A 4 10.93 12.58 9.86
N LEU A 5 11.37 11.71 8.95
CA LEU A 5 11.11 10.28 9.00
C LEU A 5 12.37 9.48 9.34
N SER A 6 13.52 9.92 8.82
CA SER A 6 14.75 9.17 8.92
C SER A 6 15.46 9.36 10.26
N SER A 7 15.78 8.23 10.90
CA SER A 7 16.64 8.17 12.09
C SER A 7 18.14 8.16 11.75
N HIS A 8 18.53 8.08 10.47
CA HIS A 8 19.94 8.10 10.06
C HIS A 8 20.59 9.44 10.45
N PRO A 9 21.86 9.49 10.90
CA PRO A 9 22.52 10.74 11.31
C PRO A 9 22.44 11.84 10.25
N GLU A 10 22.72 11.50 8.99
CA GLU A 10 22.61 12.41 7.83
C GLU A 10 21.19 12.54 7.24
N LYS A 11 20.16 12.02 7.91
CA LYS A 11 18.76 12.04 7.44
C LYS A 11 18.55 11.38 6.07
N LYS A 12 19.41 10.41 5.75
CA LYS A 12 19.33 9.58 4.53
C LYS A 12 18.31 8.46 4.71
N ALA A 13 17.69 8.05 3.61
CA ALA A 13 16.71 6.97 3.59
C ALA A 13 16.80 6.25 2.24
N LEU A 14 16.41 4.99 2.24
CA LEU A 14 16.20 4.23 1.01
C LEU A 14 14.73 4.31 0.61
N THR A 15 14.49 4.53 -0.68
CA THR A 15 13.15 4.68 -1.25
C THR A 15 13.02 3.72 -2.43
N PRO A 16 12.95 2.41 -2.16
CA PRO A 16 12.76 1.43 -3.22
C PRO A 16 11.37 1.59 -3.83
N LEU A 17 11.25 1.27 -5.12
CA LEU A 17 9.97 1.17 -5.79
C LEU A 17 9.36 -0.22 -5.53
N ILE A 18 8.14 -0.28 -5.01
CA ILE A 18 7.42 -1.52 -4.70
C ILE A 18 6.02 -1.43 -5.30
N GLY A 19 5.60 -2.40 -6.09
CA GLY A 19 4.22 -2.45 -6.56
C GLY A 19 3.28 -2.94 -5.45
N LEU A 20 2.35 -2.10 -5.00
CA LEU A 20 1.22 -2.49 -4.17
C LEU A 20 0.07 -3.02 -5.02
N GLU A 21 -0.17 -2.39 -6.17
CA GLU A 21 -1.29 -2.56 -7.11
C GLU A 21 -2.68 -2.30 -6.51
N THR A 22 -3.07 -3.05 -5.47
CA THR A 22 -4.36 -2.93 -4.78
C THR A 22 -4.26 -3.52 -3.36
N GLY A 23 -5.08 -3.02 -2.44
CA GLY A 23 -5.29 -3.64 -1.13
C GLY A 23 -6.42 -4.67 -1.11
N SER A 24 -7.19 -4.79 -2.21
CA SER A 24 -8.24 -5.80 -2.32
C SER A 24 -7.67 -7.18 -2.65
N VAL A 25 -7.99 -8.17 -1.82
CA VAL A 25 -7.66 -9.58 -2.09
C VAL A 25 -8.42 -10.11 -3.31
N ALA A 26 -9.70 -9.74 -3.46
CA ALA A 26 -10.53 -10.19 -4.58
C ALA A 26 -9.98 -9.69 -5.92
N MET A 27 -9.58 -8.41 -5.96
CA MET A 27 -8.92 -7.84 -7.13
C MET A 27 -7.51 -8.41 -7.31
N GLY A 28 -6.72 -8.54 -6.24
CA GLY A 28 -5.37 -9.09 -6.28
C GLY A 28 -5.30 -10.49 -6.87
N LYS A 29 -6.27 -11.35 -6.57
CA LYS A 29 -6.43 -12.68 -7.18
C LYS A 29 -6.58 -12.64 -8.70
N LYS A 30 -7.25 -11.61 -9.23
CA LYS A 30 -7.52 -11.47 -10.67
C LYS A 30 -6.32 -10.91 -11.43
N ILE A 31 -5.68 -9.87 -10.88
CA ILE A 31 -4.68 -9.08 -11.63
C ILE A 31 -3.23 -9.42 -11.26
N MET A 32 -2.99 -9.97 -10.07
CA MET A 32 -1.64 -10.20 -9.54
C MET A 32 -1.55 -11.46 -8.65
N PRO A 33 -2.02 -12.64 -9.10
CA PRO A 33 -2.16 -13.82 -8.23
C PRO A 33 -0.85 -14.26 -7.56
N SER A 34 0.30 -14.01 -8.18
CA SER A 34 1.62 -14.40 -7.65
C SER A 34 2.29 -13.34 -6.76
N LYS A 35 1.69 -12.15 -6.59
CA LYS A 35 2.31 -11.05 -5.83
C LYS A 35 2.53 -11.38 -4.35
N GLY A 36 1.63 -12.20 -3.80
CA GLY A 36 1.71 -12.63 -2.40
C GLY A 36 2.81 -13.65 -2.11
N VAL A 37 3.34 -14.34 -3.12
CA VAL A 37 4.30 -15.45 -2.95
C VAL A 37 5.55 -14.96 -2.18
N PRO A 38 6.03 -15.72 -1.17
CA PRO A 38 5.66 -17.10 -0.82
C PRO A 38 4.41 -17.25 0.08
N PHE A 39 3.76 -16.15 0.46
CA PHE A 39 2.52 -16.16 1.23
C PHE A 39 1.28 -16.31 0.33
N SER A 40 0.14 -16.59 0.94
CA SER A 40 -1.14 -16.59 0.24
C SER A 40 -1.53 -15.17 -0.16
N ILE A 41 -2.18 -14.99 -1.31
CA ILE A 41 -2.68 -13.68 -1.76
C ILE A 41 -3.73 -13.11 -0.79
N GLU A 42 -4.43 -13.96 -0.05
CA GLU A 42 -5.33 -13.61 1.04
C GLU A 42 -4.63 -12.85 2.18
N ASP A 43 -3.35 -13.12 2.36
CA ASP A 43 -2.52 -12.49 3.39
C ASP A 43 -1.82 -11.23 2.88
N TRP A 44 -2.04 -10.84 1.62
CA TRP A 44 -1.38 -9.69 1.00
C TRP A 44 -1.45 -8.40 1.82
N PRO A 45 -2.60 -7.99 2.38
CA PRO A 45 -2.66 -6.82 3.26
C PRO A 45 -1.75 -6.95 4.49
N SER A 46 -1.65 -8.16 5.07
CA SER A 46 -0.78 -8.43 6.21
C SER A 46 0.70 -8.38 5.81
N VAL A 47 1.05 -8.95 4.66
CA VAL A 47 2.41 -8.90 4.10
C VAL A 47 2.84 -7.46 3.88
N VAL A 48 1.97 -6.62 3.32
CA VAL A 48 2.25 -5.18 3.12
C VAL A 48 2.50 -4.47 4.45
N ILE A 49 1.64 -4.67 5.45
CA ILE A 49 1.80 -4.00 6.76
C ILE A 49 3.07 -4.46 7.49
N GLN A 50 3.32 -5.78 7.54
CA GLN A 50 4.52 -6.31 8.19
C GLN A 50 5.80 -5.91 7.44
N GLY A 51 5.76 -5.95 6.11
CA GLY A 51 6.84 -5.48 5.25
C GLY A 51 7.15 -4.00 5.49
N LEU A 52 6.14 -3.13 5.48
CA LEU A 52 6.33 -1.71 5.78
C LEU A 52 6.87 -1.46 7.18
N THR A 53 6.42 -2.24 8.17
CA THR A 53 6.92 -2.14 9.55
C THR A 53 8.42 -2.43 9.60
N VAL A 54 8.88 -3.51 8.96
CA VAL A 54 10.30 -3.86 8.86
C VAL A 54 11.07 -2.80 8.08
N LEU A 55 10.55 -2.35 6.94
CA LEU A 55 11.20 -1.34 6.09
C LEU A 55 11.40 -0.02 6.85
N ASN A 56 10.34 0.52 7.44
CA ASN A 56 10.40 1.79 8.16
C ASN A 56 11.33 1.74 9.36
N ALA A 57 11.34 0.62 10.12
CA ALA A 57 12.28 0.42 11.23
C ALA A 57 13.74 0.48 10.79
N ASN A 58 14.03 0.21 9.52
CA ASN A 58 15.37 0.22 8.94
C ASN A 58 15.67 1.45 8.06
N ASN A 59 14.90 2.55 8.18
CA ASN A 59 15.00 3.75 7.31
C ASN A 59 14.70 3.52 5.82
N TRP A 60 13.85 2.54 5.52
CA TRP A 60 13.33 2.34 4.16
C TRP A 60 11.90 2.85 4.11
N PHE A 61 11.68 3.85 3.26
CA PHE A 61 10.38 4.50 3.04
C PHE A 61 10.03 4.32 1.57
N PRO A 62 9.37 3.21 1.20
CA PRO A 62 9.21 2.83 -0.19
C PRO A 62 8.27 3.77 -0.95
N ALA A 63 8.49 3.87 -2.26
CA ALA A 63 7.52 4.36 -3.21
C ALA A 63 6.63 3.20 -3.64
N MET A 64 5.38 3.19 -3.16
CA MET A 64 4.41 2.12 -3.39
C MET A 64 3.41 2.49 -4.48
N THR A 65 3.46 1.83 -5.63
CA THR A 65 2.55 2.10 -6.75
C THR A 65 1.25 1.32 -6.60
N LEU A 66 0.12 1.96 -6.80
CA LEU A 66 -1.20 1.32 -6.84
C LEU A 66 -1.97 1.76 -8.08
N ILE A 67 -2.86 0.90 -8.55
CA ILE A 67 -3.67 1.13 -9.74
C ILE A 67 -5.11 1.41 -9.30
N VAL A 68 -5.69 2.48 -9.83
CA VAL A 68 -7.09 2.88 -9.59
C VAL A 68 -7.86 2.78 -10.89
N GLY A 69 -9.05 2.20 -10.85
CA GLY A 69 -9.87 1.98 -12.04
C GLY A 69 -9.51 0.72 -12.81
N ASN A 70 -9.03 -0.33 -12.12
CA ASN A 70 -8.82 -1.62 -12.76
C ASN A 70 -10.11 -2.11 -13.45
N PRO A 71 -10.00 -2.87 -14.55
CA PRO A 71 -11.18 -3.49 -15.13
C PRO A 71 -11.88 -4.40 -14.12
N ASP A 72 -13.20 -4.26 -14.04
CA ASP A 72 -14.06 -4.96 -13.07
C ASP A 72 -13.81 -4.56 -11.58
N GLU A 73 -13.17 -3.41 -11.34
CA GLU A 73 -13.01 -2.84 -9.99
C GLU A 73 -14.34 -2.37 -9.42
N THR A 74 -14.66 -2.91 -8.25
CA THR A 74 -15.88 -2.56 -7.52
C THR A 74 -15.60 -1.54 -6.43
N ASP A 75 -16.64 -0.86 -5.94
CA ASP A 75 -16.51 0.04 -4.79
C ASP A 75 -15.96 -0.66 -3.54
N GLU A 76 -16.22 -1.96 -3.37
CA GLU A 76 -15.66 -2.74 -2.25
C GLU A 76 -14.15 -3.01 -2.42
N ASP A 77 -13.66 -3.14 -3.66
CA ASP A 77 -12.22 -3.26 -3.91
C ASP A 77 -11.49 -1.94 -3.60
N VAL A 78 -12.11 -0.82 -3.94
CA VAL A 78 -11.58 0.52 -3.62
C VAL A 78 -11.60 0.76 -2.11
N LYS A 79 -12.68 0.38 -1.42
CA LYS A 79 -12.78 0.45 0.05
C LYS A 79 -11.74 -0.43 0.73
N ALA A 80 -11.51 -1.65 0.26
CA ALA A 80 -10.47 -2.53 0.81
C ALA A 80 -9.06 -1.93 0.65
N THR A 81 -8.80 -1.27 -0.48
CA THR A 81 -7.54 -0.53 -0.68
C THR A 81 -7.45 0.69 0.24
N LEU A 82 -8.53 1.45 0.40
CA LEU A 82 -8.61 2.52 1.39
C LEU A 82 -8.38 2.00 2.82
N ASP A 83 -8.97 0.88 3.20
CA ASP A 83 -8.81 0.26 4.52
C ASP A 83 -7.34 -0.02 4.82
N LEU A 84 -6.60 -0.57 3.86
CA LEU A 84 -5.17 -0.81 3.98
C LEU A 84 -4.37 0.50 4.16
N ILE A 85 -4.68 1.54 3.37
CA ILE A 85 -4.02 2.85 3.45
C ILE A 85 -4.30 3.54 4.80
N TYR A 86 -5.56 3.48 5.26
CA TYR A 86 -5.94 3.95 6.58
C TYR A 86 -5.27 3.14 7.69
N GLU A 87 -5.04 1.84 7.49
CA GLU A 87 -4.32 1.00 8.44
C GLU A 87 -2.85 1.38 8.55
N VAL A 88 -2.18 1.66 7.42
CA VAL A 88 -0.81 2.20 7.38
C VAL A 88 -0.74 3.50 8.19
N GLU A 89 -1.68 4.42 7.97
CA GLU A 89 -1.78 5.65 8.76
C GLU A 89 -1.99 5.39 10.26
N ARG A 90 -2.95 4.54 10.63
CA ARG A 90 -3.27 4.24 12.03
C ARG A 90 -2.06 3.70 12.80
N ARG A 91 -1.19 2.96 12.11
CA ARG A 91 0.02 2.37 12.66
C ARG A 91 1.22 3.32 12.67
N GLY A 92 1.08 4.55 12.17
CA GLY A 92 2.18 5.50 12.06
C GLY A 92 3.25 5.08 11.04
N LEU A 93 2.91 4.16 10.13
CA LEU A 93 3.80 3.72 9.06
C LEU A 93 3.75 4.72 7.90
N PHE A 94 4.82 4.72 7.10
CA PHE A 94 4.98 5.63 5.98
C PHE A 94 5.49 4.92 4.72
N ALA A 95 4.83 5.25 3.61
CA ALA A 95 5.25 4.99 2.25
C ALA A 95 4.78 6.15 1.36
N PHE A 96 5.47 6.38 0.25
CA PHE A 96 4.97 7.26 -0.80
C PHE A 96 4.00 6.47 -1.66
N PHE A 97 2.70 6.65 -1.48
CA PHE A 97 1.68 5.99 -2.28
C PHE A 97 1.51 6.73 -3.61
N ILE A 98 1.81 6.05 -4.72
CA ILE A 98 1.74 6.60 -6.08
C ILE A 98 0.52 5.98 -6.77
N PRO A 99 -0.64 6.65 -6.73
CA PRO A 99 -1.80 6.17 -7.47
C PRO A 99 -1.63 6.47 -8.96
N SER A 100 -1.72 5.43 -9.77
CA SER A 100 -1.80 5.51 -11.23
C SER A 100 -3.22 5.14 -11.65
N ILE A 101 -3.79 5.92 -12.56
CA ILE A 101 -5.09 5.58 -13.17
C ILE A 101 -4.82 4.48 -14.20
N PHE A 102 -5.65 3.44 -14.22
CA PHE A 102 -5.57 2.42 -15.25
C PHE A 102 -5.96 3.00 -16.61
N THR A 103 -4.97 3.11 -17.48
CA THR A 103 -5.15 3.41 -18.90
C THR A 103 -4.83 2.13 -19.68
N PRO A 104 -5.73 1.64 -20.55
CA PRO A 104 -5.43 0.48 -21.38
C PRO A 104 -4.26 0.84 -22.30
N LEU A 105 -3.22 0.00 -22.28
CA LEU A 105 -2.07 0.12 -23.17
C LEU A 105 -2.37 -0.65 -24.45
N HIS A 106 -2.19 0.00 -25.60
CA HIS A 106 -2.19 -0.65 -26.92
C HIS A 106 -1.16 -1.80 -26.93
N ASP A 107 -1.48 -2.88 -27.64
CA ASP A 107 -0.65 -4.10 -27.76
C ASP A 107 -0.43 -4.89 -26.45
N THR A 108 -1.37 -4.80 -25.49
CA THR A 108 -1.40 -5.67 -24.31
C THR A 108 -2.64 -6.57 -24.30
N ARG A 109 -2.60 -7.67 -23.53
CA ARG A 109 -3.77 -8.55 -23.31
C ARG A 109 -5.04 -7.79 -22.81
N MET A 110 -4.85 -6.57 -22.33
CA MET A 110 -5.88 -5.72 -21.74
C MET A 110 -6.30 -4.54 -22.64
N GLU A 111 -5.82 -4.50 -23.89
CA GLU A 111 -6.09 -3.43 -24.86
C GLU A 111 -7.60 -3.21 -25.09
N MET A 112 -8.38 -4.29 -25.13
CA MET A 112 -9.83 -4.22 -25.36
C MET A 112 -10.64 -3.94 -24.09
N LYS A 113 -10.00 -3.75 -22.92
CA LYS A 113 -10.73 -3.45 -21.67
C LYS A 113 -10.95 -1.95 -21.54
N LYS A 114 -12.17 -1.55 -21.16
CA LYS A 114 -12.48 -0.15 -20.81
C LYS A 114 -11.70 0.23 -19.55
N GLY A 115 -10.68 1.08 -19.69
CA GLY A 115 -10.10 1.82 -18.57
C GLY A 115 -10.71 3.21 -18.44
N VAL A 116 -10.15 4.01 -17.54
CA VAL A 116 -10.56 5.39 -17.33
C VAL A 116 -9.87 6.25 -18.38
N THR A 117 -10.57 6.60 -19.45
CA THR A 117 -10.01 7.45 -20.53
C THR A 117 -10.02 8.93 -20.15
N GLU A 118 -10.88 9.33 -19.21
CA GLU A 118 -11.02 10.70 -18.72
C GLU A 118 -11.18 10.70 -17.20
N THR A 119 -10.53 11.63 -16.49
CA THR A 119 -10.60 11.73 -15.02
C THR A 119 -12.03 11.95 -14.48
N MET A 120 -12.96 12.39 -15.32
CA MET A 120 -14.39 12.51 -15.01
C MET A 120 -15.11 11.18 -14.81
N GLN A 121 -14.56 10.07 -15.29
CA GLN A 121 -15.15 8.73 -15.15
C GLN A 121 -14.84 8.09 -13.79
N LEU A 122 -13.95 8.69 -12.99
CA LEU A 122 -13.61 8.18 -11.66
C LEU A 122 -14.78 8.35 -10.69
N SER A 123 -15.06 7.26 -9.95
CA SER A 123 -16.06 7.27 -8.88
C SER A 123 -15.61 8.16 -7.71
N PRO A 124 -16.53 8.60 -6.84
CA PRO A 124 -16.16 9.34 -5.62
C PRO A 124 -15.14 8.60 -4.76
N LEU A 125 -15.24 7.27 -4.66
CA LEU A 125 -14.31 6.45 -3.87
C LEU A 125 -12.94 6.36 -4.52
N GLN A 126 -12.86 6.24 -5.84
CA GLN A 126 -11.59 6.25 -6.57
C GLN A 126 -10.87 7.59 -6.42
N TRP A 127 -11.60 8.70 -6.53
CA TRP A 127 -11.07 10.03 -6.22
C TRP A 127 -10.61 10.14 -4.77
N GLN A 128 -11.40 9.61 -3.84
CA GLN A 128 -11.03 9.58 -2.43
C GLN A 128 -9.72 8.81 -2.21
N LEU A 129 -9.54 7.65 -2.83
CA LEU A 129 -8.32 6.86 -2.78
C LEU A 129 -7.11 7.66 -3.26
N ILE A 130 -7.19 8.29 -4.44
CA ILE A 130 -6.13 9.13 -4.99
C ILE A 130 -5.77 10.26 -4.03
N MET A 131 -6.78 10.99 -3.54
CA MET A 131 -6.61 12.12 -2.62
C MET A 131 -6.03 11.68 -1.28
N LYS A 132 -6.40 10.48 -0.79
CA LYS A 132 -5.86 9.94 0.45
C LYS A 132 -4.37 9.62 0.31
N CYS A 133 -3.96 8.98 -0.80
CA CYS A 133 -2.55 8.73 -1.11
C CYS A 133 -1.74 10.04 -1.11
N TRP A 134 -2.21 11.05 -1.84
CA TRP A 134 -1.52 12.35 -1.89
C TRP A 134 -1.47 13.04 -0.53
N LYS A 135 -2.56 12.98 0.24
CA LYS A 135 -2.58 13.50 1.62
C LYS A 135 -1.51 12.84 2.49
N MET A 136 -1.34 11.52 2.38
CA MET A 136 -0.31 10.78 3.11
C MET A 136 1.10 11.20 2.67
N ASN A 137 1.36 11.30 1.37
CA ASN A 137 2.66 11.67 0.82
C ASN A 137 3.13 13.06 1.26
N LEU A 138 2.19 13.99 1.47
CA LEU A 138 2.49 15.35 1.90
C LEU A 138 2.71 15.48 3.42
N ARG A 139 2.39 14.47 4.24
CA ARG A 139 2.58 14.53 5.71
C ARG A 139 3.99 14.87 6.13
N PRO A 140 5.07 14.24 5.58
CA PRO A 140 6.43 14.57 5.97
C PRO A 140 6.88 15.95 5.48
N GLY A 141 6.18 16.52 4.51
CA GLY A 141 6.51 17.77 3.83
C GLY A 141 5.69 18.98 4.31
N GLN A 142 4.97 18.90 5.43
CA GLN A 142 4.20 20.03 5.98
C GLN A 142 5.07 21.13 6.63
N TYR A 143 6.11 21.57 5.91
CA TYR A 143 6.62 22.93 5.97
C TYR A 143 6.73 23.49 4.55
N SER A 144 5.76 24.31 4.18
CA SER A 144 5.94 25.35 3.17
C SER A 144 5.27 26.62 3.68
N TRP A 145 6.10 27.34 4.43
CA TRP A 145 5.89 28.61 5.14
C TRP A 145 5.65 29.84 4.23
N TRP A 146 5.39 29.71 2.92
CA TRP A 146 5.50 30.86 2.01
C TRP A 146 4.23 31.12 1.16
N ALA A 147 3.51 32.21 1.48
CA ALA A 147 2.82 33.18 0.59
C ALA A 147 1.66 33.93 1.32
N PRO A 148 1.38 35.22 1.01
CA PRO A 148 0.43 36.07 1.75
C PRO A 148 -1.03 35.56 1.75
N THR A 149 -1.69 35.66 2.91
CA THR A 149 -2.97 35.00 3.23
C THR A 149 -4.16 35.41 2.36
N ALA A 150 -4.22 36.66 1.88
CA ALA A 150 -5.37 37.18 1.13
C ALA A 150 -5.41 36.70 -0.34
N TRP A 151 -4.26 36.63 -1.02
CA TRP A 151 -4.16 36.09 -2.38
C TRP A 151 -4.37 34.56 -2.42
N ARG A 152 -4.05 33.87 -1.32
CA ARG A 152 -4.26 32.41 -1.17
C ARG A 152 -5.72 32.02 -1.20
N VAL A 153 -6.62 32.71 -0.50
CA VAL A 153 -8.02 32.27 -0.47
C VAL A 153 -8.68 32.42 -1.84
N GLY A 154 -8.42 33.53 -2.55
CA GLY A 154 -8.93 33.76 -3.91
C GLY A 154 -8.34 32.80 -4.93
N ALA A 155 -7.01 32.62 -4.95
CA ALA A 155 -6.34 31.71 -5.88
C ALA A 155 -6.64 30.23 -5.60
N ILE A 156 -6.68 29.81 -4.32
CA ILE A 156 -7.08 28.45 -3.93
C ILE A 156 -8.57 28.25 -4.25
N GLY A 157 -9.43 29.24 -4.00
CA GLY A 157 -10.85 29.19 -4.37
C GLY A 157 -11.06 29.01 -5.87
N LEU A 158 -10.41 29.84 -6.70
CA LEU A 158 -10.47 29.75 -8.16
C LEU A 158 -9.86 28.44 -8.67
N TRP A 159 -8.76 27.99 -8.10
CA TRP A 159 -8.10 26.75 -8.46
C TRP A 159 -8.93 25.52 -8.07
N MET A 160 -9.53 25.51 -6.87
CA MET A 160 -10.49 24.48 -6.44
C MET A 160 -11.73 24.46 -7.34
N TYR A 161 -12.24 25.64 -7.74
CA TYR A 161 -13.36 25.75 -8.68
C TYR A 161 -12.99 25.19 -10.06
N LYS A 162 -11.80 25.55 -10.59
CA LYS A 162 -11.29 25.03 -11.86
C LYS A 162 -11.07 23.51 -11.80
N LEU A 163 -10.47 23.00 -10.73
CA LEU A 163 -10.30 21.56 -10.52
C LEU A 163 -11.62 20.82 -10.42
N ARG A 164 -12.61 21.38 -9.73
CA ARG A 164 -13.96 20.81 -9.67
C ARG A 164 -14.63 20.80 -11.04
N LYS A 165 -14.45 21.85 -11.85
CA LYS A 165 -14.96 21.88 -13.23
C LYS A 165 -14.28 20.84 -14.13
N LEU A 166 -12.98 20.61 -13.96
CA LEU A 166 -12.21 19.65 -14.74
C LEU A 166 -12.47 18.19 -14.35
N ASN A 167 -12.61 17.90 -13.05
CA ASN A 167 -12.71 16.54 -12.52
C ASN A 167 -14.13 16.09 -12.16
N GLY A 168 -15.13 16.96 -12.36
CA GLY A 168 -16.53 16.65 -12.13
C GLY A 168 -16.99 16.70 -10.66
N PRO A 169 -18.27 16.37 -10.40
CA PRO A 169 -18.88 16.51 -9.08
C PRO A 169 -18.30 15.57 -8.02
N ASN A 170 -17.78 14.41 -8.43
CA ASN A 170 -17.22 13.36 -7.57
C ASN A 170 -15.95 13.81 -6.84
N PHE A 171 -15.26 14.84 -7.34
CA PHE A 171 -14.01 15.36 -6.79
C PHE A 171 -14.16 16.17 -5.50
N LYS A 172 -15.35 16.73 -5.23
CA LYS A 172 -15.55 17.77 -4.20
C LYS A 172 -15.14 17.32 -2.79
N TRP A 173 -15.67 16.19 -2.31
CA TRP A 173 -15.41 15.71 -0.96
C TRP A 173 -14.00 15.15 -0.77
N PRO A 174 -13.47 14.35 -1.73
CA PRO A 174 -12.05 13.99 -1.75
C PRO A 174 -11.10 15.18 -1.66
N LEU A 175 -11.39 16.29 -2.36
CA LEU A 175 -10.58 17.50 -2.31
C LEU A 175 -10.59 18.17 -0.93
N LEU A 176 -11.78 18.28 -0.30
CA LEU A 176 -11.91 18.81 1.06
C LEU A 176 -11.18 17.95 2.09
N MET A 177 -11.21 16.63 1.92
CA MET A 177 -10.41 15.70 2.70
C MET A 177 -8.91 15.96 2.51
N PHE A 178 -8.43 16.02 1.27
CA PHE A 178 -7.03 16.25 0.95
C PHE A 178 -6.51 17.54 1.58
N SER A 179 -7.21 18.66 1.38
CA SER A 179 -6.82 19.98 1.87
C SER A 179 -6.94 20.17 3.38
N SER A 180 -7.53 19.20 4.10
CA SER A 180 -7.91 19.33 5.51
C SER A 180 -8.87 20.49 5.78
N ALA A 181 -9.55 21.04 4.76
CA ALA A 181 -10.56 22.09 4.93
C ALA A 181 -11.75 21.62 5.77
N MET A 182 -11.93 20.29 5.88
CA MET A 182 -12.91 19.66 6.74
C MET A 182 -12.30 18.41 7.37
N SER A 183 -12.62 18.10 8.63
CA SER A 183 -12.08 16.90 9.29
C SER A 183 -12.69 15.62 8.70
N GLU A 184 -11.86 14.59 8.53
CA GLU A 184 -12.29 13.27 8.01
C GLU A 184 -13.40 12.65 8.87
N LYS A 185 -13.33 12.86 10.20
CA LYS A 185 -14.36 12.41 11.16
C LYS A 185 -15.72 13.02 10.87
N MET A 186 -15.78 14.32 10.58
CA MET A 186 -17.05 14.99 10.28
C MET A 186 -17.59 14.58 8.91
N MET A 187 -16.74 14.54 7.89
CA MET A 187 -17.14 14.08 6.55
C MET A 187 -17.63 12.64 6.56
N GLY A 188 -17.01 11.77 7.37
CA GLY A 188 -17.44 10.39 7.60
C GLY A 188 -18.83 10.31 8.23
N ARG A 189 -19.09 11.10 9.28
CA ARG A 189 -20.42 11.19 9.91
C ARG A 189 -21.50 11.66 8.94
N LEU A 190 -21.16 12.54 8.01
CA LEU A 190 -22.07 13.03 6.96
C LEU A 190 -22.21 12.05 5.78
N GLY A 191 -21.55 10.90 5.81
CA GLY A 191 -21.54 9.91 4.73
C GLY A 191 -20.90 10.42 3.43
N LYS A 192 -20.03 11.43 3.51
CA LYS A 192 -19.43 12.08 2.33
C LYS A 192 -18.10 11.48 1.92
N ILE A 193 -17.43 10.79 2.83
CA ILE A 193 -16.23 10.01 2.57
C ILE A 193 -16.29 8.69 3.32
N TYR A 194 -15.53 7.71 2.86
CA TYR A 194 -15.31 6.44 3.55
C TYR A 194 -14.13 6.54 4.52
N THR A 195 -14.32 6.31 5.82
CA THR A 195 -13.28 6.59 6.82
C THR A 195 -12.34 5.42 7.15
N GLY A 196 -12.37 4.35 6.35
CA GLY A 196 -11.53 3.18 6.54
C GLY A 196 -11.88 2.35 7.77
N ARG A 197 -12.02 1.04 7.62
CA ARG A 197 -12.19 0.07 8.70
C ARG A 197 -10.83 -0.52 9.09
N PRO A 198 -10.63 -0.92 10.36
CA PRO A 198 -9.46 -1.67 10.78
C PRO A 198 -9.29 -2.94 9.94
N VAL A 199 -8.07 -3.21 9.50
CA VAL A 199 -7.74 -4.43 8.75
C VAL A 199 -7.23 -5.48 9.73
N LYS A 200 -7.70 -6.73 9.60
CA LYS A 200 -7.11 -7.85 10.34
C LYS A 200 -5.72 -8.13 9.78
N VAL A 201 -4.69 -7.85 10.56
CA VAL A 201 -3.29 -8.04 10.18
C VAL A 201 -2.71 -9.21 10.95
N LYS A 202 -2.26 -10.25 10.22
CA LYS A 202 -1.45 -11.33 10.78
C LYS A 202 -0.10 -10.79 11.26
N SER A 203 0.38 -11.30 12.39
CA SER A 203 1.75 -11.14 12.86
C SER A 203 2.75 -11.80 11.91
N ARG A 204 4.02 -11.41 12.00
CA ARG A 204 5.10 -12.02 11.21
C ARG A 204 5.24 -13.52 11.50
N LYS A 205 5.06 -13.94 12.76
CA LYS A 205 4.99 -15.36 13.16
C LYS A 205 3.84 -16.11 12.49
N GLU A 206 2.63 -15.55 12.49
CA GLU A 206 1.47 -16.17 11.82
C GLU A 206 1.66 -16.28 10.30
N LEU A 207 2.29 -15.28 9.67
CA LEU A 207 2.61 -15.33 8.24
C LEU A 207 3.64 -16.43 7.93
N ILE A 208 4.73 -16.48 8.70
CA ILE A 208 5.81 -17.47 8.51
C ILE A 208 5.31 -18.89 8.78
N ALA A 209 4.46 -19.08 9.80
CA ALA A 209 3.80 -20.37 10.06
C ALA A 209 2.91 -20.84 8.89
N GLY A 210 2.39 -19.91 8.09
CA GLY A 210 1.60 -20.20 6.89
C GLY A 210 2.43 -20.61 5.67
N LEU A 211 3.76 -20.55 5.72
CA LEU A 211 4.62 -20.93 4.60
C LEU A 211 4.58 -22.45 4.37
N LYS A 212 4.51 -22.84 3.09
CA LYS A 212 4.66 -24.25 2.69
C LYS A 212 6.06 -24.75 3.11
N PRO A 213 6.20 -26.01 3.58
CA PRO A 213 7.47 -26.52 4.11
C PRO A 213 8.67 -26.39 3.17
N HIS A 214 8.47 -26.50 1.86
CA HIS A 214 9.57 -26.33 0.89
C HIS A 214 10.15 -24.90 0.86
N TYR A 215 9.43 -23.89 1.35
CA TYR A 215 9.98 -22.54 1.49
C TYR A 215 10.85 -22.38 2.73
N TRP A 216 10.76 -23.30 3.71
CA TRP A 216 11.51 -23.19 4.95
C TRP A 216 13.02 -23.24 4.71
N GLN A 217 13.47 -23.91 3.65
CA GLN A 217 14.88 -23.93 3.27
C GLN A 217 15.49 -22.55 2.97
N TYR A 218 14.65 -21.53 2.68
CA TYR A 218 15.09 -20.16 2.43
C TYR A 218 15.04 -19.27 3.68
N LEU A 219 14.54 -19.79 4.81
CA LEU A 219 14.53 -19.05 6.07
C LEU A 219 15.94 -19.02 6.65
N ARG A 220 16.39 -17.86 7.10
CA ARG A 220 17.66 -17.74 7.81
C ARG A 220 17.52 -18.24 9.25
N ALA A 221 18.59 -18.83 9.79
CA ALA A 221 18.59 -19.34 11.17
C ALA A 221 18.44 -18.24 12.24
N ASP A 222 18.78 -17.00 11.91
CA ASP A 222 18.61 -15.82 12.76
C ASP A 222 17.25 -15.13 12.59
N ASN A 223 16.31 -15.75 11.86
CA ASN A 223 14.95 -15.26 11.77
C ASN A 223 14.24 -15.48 13.13
N GLY A 224 13.78 -14.41 13.78
CA GLY A 224 13.20 -14.48 15.13
C GLY A 224 11.84 -15.17 15.24
N ASP A 225 11.20 -15.51 14.12
CA ASP A 225 9.85 -16.10 14.06
C ASP A 225 9.82 -17.43 13.27
N LEU A 226 10.87 -18.25 13.42
CA LEU A 226 10.95 -19.54 12.73
C LEU A 226 9.71 -20.43 13.03
N PRO A 227 9.22 -21.20 12.04
CA PRO A 227 8.15 -22.16 12.25
C PRO A 227 8.52 -23.20 13.32
N ASP A 228 7.51 -23.69 14.03
CA ASP A 228 7.69 -24.82 14.95
C ASP A 228 8.18 -26.05 14.16
N GLY A 229 9.26 -26.68 14.63
CA GLY A 229 9.90 -27.81 13.94
C GLY A 229 10.86 -27.43 12.81
N TYR A 230 11.20 -26.15 12.65
CA TYR A 230 12.24 -25.73 11.71
C TYR A 230 13.61 -26.34 12.04
N VAL A 231 14.21 -27.02 11.06
CA VAL A 231 15.57 -27.57 11.15
C VAL A 231 16.47 -26.80 10.16
N PRO A 232 17.53 -26.10 10.62
CA PRO A 232 18.45 -25.36 9.75
C PRO A 232 19.07 -26.23 8.66
N GLN A 233 19.29 -25.67 7.48
CA GLN A 233 19.79 -26.40 6.30
C GLN A 233 21.14 -27.12 6.55
N ALA A 234 22.04 -26.53 7.35
CA ALA A 234 23.30 -27.16 7.75
C ALA A 234 23.09 -28.54 8.43
N ARG A 235 22.03 -28.67 9.22
CA ARG A 235 21.64 -29.95 9.87
C ARG A 235 20.95 -30.92 8.91
N GLN A 236 20.30 -30.44 7.86
CA GLN A 236 19.64 -31.31 6.86
C GLN A 236 20.66 -32.00 5.95
N SER A 237 21.76 -31.32 5.58
CA SER A 237 22.88 -31.94 4.86
C SER A 237 23.59 -32.99 5.72
N GLU A 238 23.79 -32.71 7.01
CA GLU A 238 24.39 -33.67 7.96
C GLU A 238 23.49 -34.88 8.21
N GLN A 239 22.18 -34.70 8.34
CA GLN A 239 21.23 -35.81 8.49
C GLN A 239 21.14 -36.67 7.23
N LYS A 240 21.10 -36.06 6.03
CA LYS A 240 21.15 -36.82 4.77
C LYS A 240 22.46 -37.57 4.61
N ALA A 241 23.59 -36.98 5.02
CA ALA A 241 24.89 -37.64 5.02
C ALA A 241 24.94 -38.80 6.03
N ALA A 242 24.39 -38.62 7.23
CA ALA A 242 24.35 -39.65 8.27
C ALA A 242 23.44 -40.84 7.92
N LEU A 243 22.31 -40.60 7.23
CA LEU A 243 21.41 -41.63 6.71
C LEU A 243 21.97 -42.38 5.48
N ALA A 244 22.95 -41.81 4.78
CA ALA A 244 23.60 -42.42 3.63
C ALA A 244 24.84 -43.26 3.98
N LEU A 245 25.26 -43.26 5.25
CA LEU A 245 26.33 -44.14 5.73
C LEU A 245 25.76 -45.57 5.89
N PRO A 246 26.33 -46.58 5.23
CA PRO A 246 25.92 -47.96 5.47
C PRO A 246 26.26 -48.31 6.93
N VAL A 247 25.28 -48.82 7.66
CA VAL A 247 25.50 -49.41 8.98
C VAL A 247 26.43 -50.61 8.76
N LEU A 248 27.72 -50.43 9.04
CA LEU A 248 28.68 -51.53 9.05
C LEU A 248 28.33 -52.40 10.27
N SER A 249 27.65 -53.51 10.01
CA SER A 249 27.51 -54.65 10.92
C SER A 249 28.74 -55.54 10.89
#